data_AF-A0A2P9H3Y9-F1
#
_entry.id   AF-A0A2P9H3Y9-F1
#
_cell.length_a   1.000
_cell.length_b   1.000
_cell.length_c   1.000
_cell.angle_alpha   90.00
_cell.angle_beta   90.00
_cell.angle_gamma   90.00
#
_symmetry.space_group_name_H-M   'P 1'
#
loop_
_entity.id
_entity.type
_entity.pdbx_description
1 polymer ?
#
loop_
_entity_poly.entity_id
_entity_poly.type
_entity_poly.pdbx_seq_one_letter_code
_entity_poly.pdbx_strand_id
1 'polypeptide(L)'
;MAIMEREGATGTYRPGNEFDLGAGLTYALGAMGSFSNVSPLVQLIATDRHTDGGTASSPSSGFRRLMVAPGIDLRVKKLKIYADVSLPLVVNTTVPAATPANIAAGVVGQLVPSVIWRLQIGYDF
;
A
#
# COMPACT_ATOMS: atom_id res chain seq x y z
N MET A 1 -5.71 -5.84 25.87
CA MET A 1 -6.39 -5.01 24.86
C MET A 1 -6.30 -3.58 25.35
N ALA A 2 -5.45 -2.74 24.74
CA ALA A 2 -5.23 -1.37 25.21
C ALA A 2 -6.10 -0.42 24.40
N ILE A 3 -7.11 0.16 25.05
CA ILE A 3 -7.91 1.26 24.52
C ILE A 3 -7.15 2.53 24.88
N MET A 4 -6.55 3.21 23.89
CA MET A 4 -6.02 4.56 24.12
C MET A 4 -7.18 5.53 24.01
N GLU A 5 -7.77 5.88 25.15
CA GLU A 5 -8.75 6.96 25.26
C GLU A 5 -7.98 8.27 25.46
N ARG A 6 -7.89 9.10 24.41
CA ARG A 6 -7.33 10.45 24.51
C ARG A 6 -8.38 11.34 25.17
N GLU A 7 -8.02 11.99 26.28
CA GLU A 7 -8.87 12.93 27.01
C GLU A 7 -9.44 13.99 26.05
N GLY A 8 -10.78 14.00 25.90
CA GLY A 8 -11.53 14.89 24.99
C GLY A 8 -12.07 14.25 23.70
N ALA A 9 -11.79 12.98 23.41
CA ALA A 9 -12.37 12.28 22.26
C ALA A 9 -13.75 11.71 22.62
N THR A 10 -14.84 12.29 22.12
CA THR A 10 -16.20 11.73 22.26
C THR A 10 -16.40 10.59 21.27
N GLY A 11 -15.79 9.42 21.51
CA GLY A 11 -16.08 8.22 20.75
C GLY A 11 -15.02 7.14 20.77
N THR A 12 -15.41 5.94 20.35
CA THR A 12 -14.50 4.82 20.14
C THR A 12 -13.94 4.88 18.72
N TYR A 13 -12.64 4.61 18.57
CA TYR A 13 -12.00 4.43 17.28
C TYR A 13 -11.31 3.06 17.24
N ARG A 14 -11.57 2.32 16.16
CA ARG A 14 -10.92 1.05 15.85
C ARG A 14 -10.43 1.10 14.40
N PRO A 15 -9.10 1.03 14.17
CA PRO A 15 -8.58 0.89 12.81
C PRO A 15 -9.18 -0.31 12.09
N GLY A 16 -9.51 -0.14 10.82
CA GLY A 16 -9.87 -1.23 9.93
C GLY A 16 -8.69 -2.18 9.72
N ASN A 17 -8.98 -3.46 9.54
CA ASN A 17 -7.95 -4.45 9.20
C ASN A 17 -7.48 -4.21 7.75
N GLU A 18 -6.19 -4.41 7.51
CA GLU A 18 -5.59 -4.34 6.18
C GLU A 18 -4.92 -5.67 5.86
N PHE A 19 -5.20 -6.19 4.67
CA PHE A 19 -4.58 -7.40 4.15
C PHE A 19 -3.87 -7.09 2.84
N ASP A 20 -2.58 -7.40 2.79
CA ASP A 20 -1.74 -7.23 1.61
C ASP A 20 -1.28 -8.58 1.07
N LEU A 21 -1.38 -8.74 -0.25
CA LEU A 21 -0.90 -9.90 -0.98
C LEU A 21 -0.02 -9.45 -2.14
N GLY A 22 1.19 -10.00 -2.22
CA GLY A 22 2.14 -9.73 -3.29
C GLY A 22 2.56 -11.00 -4.02
N ALA A 23 2.64 -10.94 -5.34
CA ALA A 23 3.22 -11.98 -6.19
C ALA A 23 4.07 -11.34 -7.29
N GLY A 24 5.18 -11.94 -7.67
CA GLY A 24 6.06 -11.32 -8.66
C GLY A 24 7.02 -12.27 -9.34
N LEU A 25 7.61 -11.77 -10.42
CA LEU A 25 8.62 -12.43 -11.22
C LEU A 25 9.90 -11.61 -11.19
N THR A 26 11.03 -12.30 -11.17
CA THR A 26 12.36 -11.69 -11.28
C THR A 26 13.14 -12.44 -12.35
N TYR A 27 13.99 -11.74 -13.09
CA TYR A 27 14.88 -12.34 -14.07
C TYR A 27 16.31 -11.92 -13.80
N ALA A 28 17.22 -12.88 -13.60
CA ALA A 28 18.63 -12.57 -13.35
C ALA A 28 19.37 -12.42 -14.67
N LEU A 29 19.79 -11.19 -15.00
CA LEU A 29 20.63 -10.92 -16.17
C LEU A 29 22.10 -11.30 -15.92
N GLY A 30 22.47 -11.57 -14.67
CA GLY A 30 23.85 -11.86 -14.27
C GLY A 30 24.69 -10.59 -14.12
N ALA A 31 26.01 -10.78 -14.12
CA ALA A 31 26.96 -9.69 -13.92
C ALA A 31 26.99 -8.75 -15.13
N MET A 32 26.98 -7.44 -14.87
CA MET A 32 27.00 -6.40 -15.89
C MET A 32 27.81 -5.19 -15.40
N GLY A 33 29.00 -5.00 -15.99
CA GLY A 33 29.92 -3.94 -15.56
C GLY A 33 30.33 -4.08 -14.10
N SER A 34 30.07 -3.05 -13.30
CA SER A 34 30.39 -3.05 -11.85
C SER A 34 29.37 -3.83 -10.99
N PHE A 35 28.23 -4.22 -11.57
CA PHE A 35 27.20 -4.97 -10.87
C PHE A 35 27.50 -6.46 -10.95
N SER A 36 27.58 -7.14 -9.80
CA SER A 36 27.70 -8.59 -9.72
C SER A 36 26.41 -9.30 -10.13
N ASN A 37 25.27 -8.62 -10.04
CA ASN A 37 24.01 -9.08 -10.60
C ASN A 37 23.08 -7.89 -10.90
N VAL A 38 22.39 -7.94 -12.04
CA VAL A 38 21.28 -7.04 -12.37
C VAL A 38 20.02 -7.89 -12.58
N SER A 39 18.99 -7.63 -11.80
CA SER A 39 17.73 -8.37 -11.84
C SER A 39 16.54 -7.44 -12.01
N PRO A 40 16.02 -7.22 -13.23
CA PRO A 40 14.69 -6.65 -13.38
C PRO A 40 13.63 -7.56 -12.76
N LEU A 41 12.59 -6.94 -12.22
CA LEU A 41 11.46 -7.62 -11.60
C LEU A 41 10.15 -6.89 -11.86
N VAL A 42 9.06 -7.61 -11.72
CA VAL A 42 7.70 -7.07 -11.72
C VAL A 42 6.88 -7.76 -10.65
N GLN A 43 6.13 -6.98 -9.87
CA GLN A 43 5.22 -7.50 -8.84
C GLN A 43 3.80 -7.02 -9.11
N LEU A 44 2.83 -7.83 -8.69
CA LEU A 44 1.44 -7.45 -8.49
C LEU A 44 1.16 -7.43 -7.00
N ILE A 45 0.55 -6.35 -6.53
CA ILE A 45 0.27 -6.12 -5.11
C ILE A 45 -1.22 -5.81 -4.97
N ALA A 46 -1.96 -6.70 -4.31
CA ALA A 46 -3.35 -6.50 -3.95
C ALA A 46 -3.45 -6.08 -2.47
N THR A 47 -4.24 -5.05 -2.20
CA THR A 47 -4.55 -4.60 -0.83
C THR A 47 -6.07 -4.59 -0.66
N ASP A 48 -6.55 -5.18 0.43
CA ASP A 48 -7.92 -5.06 0.91
C ASP A 48 -7.89 -4.42 2.29
N ARG A 49 -8.39 -3.19 2.39
CA ARG A 49 -8.52 -2.45 3.65
C ARG A 49 -9.99 -2.33 4.01
N HIS A 50 -10.35 -2.89 5.15
CA HIS A 50 -11.67 -2.75 5.74
C HIS A 50 -11.86 -1.33 6.29
N THR A 51 -13.11 -0.89 6.32
CA THR A 51 -13.50 0.38 6.94
C THR A 51 -13.17 0.41 8.42
N ASP A 52 -12.80 1.59 8.92
CA ASP A 52 -12.55 1.84 10.34
C ASP A 52 -13.87 1.74 11.13
N GLY A 53 -13.81 1.25 12.37
CA GLY A 53 -14.97 1.07 13.24
C GLY A 53 -15.00 2.01 14.44
N GLY A 54 -16.17 2.09 15.09
CA GLY A 54 -16.41 2.93 16.26
C GLY A 54 -17.17 4.22 15.93
N THR A 55 -17.61 4.95 16.95
CA THR A 55 -18.42 6.17 16.76
C THR A 55 -17.61 7.35 16.23
N ALA A 56 -16.28 7.28 16.30
CA ALA A 56 -15.36 8.26 15.77
C ALA A 56 -14.68 7.82 14.46
N SER A 57 -15.25 6.87 13.72
CA SER A 57 -14.71 6.40 12.44
C SER A 57 -15.46 6.96 11.22
N SER A 58 -14.78 6.99 10.07
CA SER A 58 -15.42 7.29 8.79
C SER A 58 -15.89 5.99 8.12
N PRO A 59 -17.15 5.92 7.65
CA PRO A 59 -17.62 4.78 6.89
C PRO A 59 -17.02 4.70 5.47
N SER A 60 -16.27 5.71 5.03
CA SER A 60 -15.60 5.77 3.72
C SER A 60 -14.10 5.47 3.73
N SER A 61 -13.56 4.98 4.86
CA SER A 61 -12.12 4.73 4.99
C SER A 61 -11.60 3.41 4.42
N GLY A 62 -12.50 2.53 3.97
CA GLY A 62 -12.16 1.27 3.31
C GLY A 62 -11.73 1.46 1.86
N PHE A 63 -10.86 0.58 1.36
CA PHE A 63 -10.52 0.51 -0.06
C PHE A 63 -9.99 -0.85 -0.48
N ARG A 64 -10.09 -1.13 -1.77
CA ARG A 64 -9.45 -2.25 -2.46
C ARG A 64 -8.60 -1.71 -3.57
N ARG A 65 -7.37 -2.19 -3.69
CA ARG A 65 -6.50 -1.81 -4.81
C ARG A 65 -5.70 -2.99 -5.33
N LEU A 66 -5.38 -2.92 -6.61
CA LEU A 66 -4.41 -3.77 -7.28
C LEU A 66 -3.37 -2.85 -7.92
N MET A 67 -2.10 -3.09 -7.64
CA MET A 67 -0.97 -2.32 -8.16
C MET A 67 -0.01 -3.23 -8.92
N VAL A 68 0.64 -2.69 -9.94
CA VAL A 68 1.81 -3.30 -10.60
C VAL A 68 3.05 -2.53 -10.20
N ALA A 69 4.11 -3.25 -9.84
CA ALA A 69 5.38 -2.66 -9.39
C ALA A 69 6.53 -3.22 -10.24
N PRO A 70 6.84 -2.61 -11.40
CA PRO A 70 8.12 -2.81 -12.05
C PRO A 70 9.25 -2.30 -11.14
N GLY A 71 10.35 -3.04 -11.12
CA GLY A 71 11.50 -2.70 -10.30
C GLY A 71 12.79 -3.34 -10.78
N ILE A 72 13.84 -3.12 -10.00
CA ILE A 72 15.18 -3.63 -10.25
C ILE A 72 15.88 -3.94 -8.93
N ASP A 73 16.54 -5.10 -8.87
CA ASP A 73 17.50 -5.49 -7.83
C ASP A 73 18.90 -5.48 -8.44
N LEU A 74 19.78 -4.68 -7.84
CA LEU A 74 21.17 -4.49 -8.22
C LEU A 74 22.07 -4.99 -7.09
N ARG A 75 23.04 -5.82 -7.44
CA ARG A 75 24.08 -6.28 -6.51
C ARG A 75 25.43 -5.73 -6.93
N VAL A 76 26.17 -5.17 -5.97
CA VAL A 76 27.55 -4.69 -6.14
C VAL A 76 28.38 -5.18 -4.98
N LYS A 77 29.16 -6.24 -5.19
CA LYS A 77 29.94 -6.92 -4.12
C LYS A 77 29.01 -7.29 -2.95
N LYS A 78 29.17 -6.63 -1.79
CA LYS A 78 28.38 -6.81 -0.56
C LYS A 78 27.13 -5.92 -0.50
N LEU A 79 26.98 -4.97 -1.41
CA LEU A 79 25.85 -4.04 -1.45
C LEU A 79 24.71 -4.61 -2.29
N LYS A 80 23.48 -4.46 -1.79
CA LYS A 80 22.23 -4.76 -2.49
C LYS A 80 21.42 -3.48 -2.57
N ILE A 81 20.91 -3.15 -3.74
CA ILE A 81 20.03 -2.00 -3.98
C ILE A 81 18.80 -2.53 -4.68
N TYR A 82 17.64 -2.32 -4.09
CA TYR A 82 16.35 -2.68 -4.68
C TYR A 82 15.53 -1.41 -4.83
N ALA A 83 14.92 -1.22 -5.99
CA ALA A 83 13.98 -0.12 -6.22
C ALA A 83 12.77 -0.58 -7.04
N ASP A 84 11.59 -0.11 -6.68
CA ASP A 84 10.36 -0.31 -7.47
C ASP A 84 9.48 0.95 -7.50
N VAL A 85 8.58 0.97 -8.49
CA VAL A 85 7.52 1.97 -8.62
C VAL A 85 6.20 1.26 -8.71
N SER A 86 5.40 1.30 -7.66
CA SER A 86 4.07 0.72 -7.64
C SER A 86 3.06 1.69 -8.24
N LEU A 87 2.41 1.27 -9.33
CA LEU A 87 1.39 1.99 -10.07
C LEU A 87 0.03 1.30 -9.89
N PRO A 88 -1.07 2.03 -9.77
CA PRO A 88 -2.39 1.46 -9.52
C PRO A 88 -2.98 1.00 -10.85
N LEU A 89 -3.43 -0.25 -10.89
CA LEU A 89 -4.22 -0.80 -11.99
C LEU A 89 -5.71 -0.59 -11.73
N VAL A 90 -6.14 -0.86 -10.50
CA VAL A 90 -7.53 -0.73 -10.07
C VAL A 90 -7.55 -0.16 -8.65
N VAL A 91 -8.43 0.81 -8.41
CA VAL A 91 -8.67 1.39 -7.09
C VAL A 91 -10.18 1.52 -6.90
N ASN A 92 -10.71 0.83 -5.89
CA ASN A 92 -12.10 0.89 -5.49
C ASN A 92 -12.17 1.36 -4.04
N THR A 93 -12.71 2.56 -3.81
CA THR A 93 -12.88 3.11 -2.47
C THR A 93 -14.27 2.77 -1.94
N THR A 94 -14.38 2.55 -0.63
CA THR A 94 -15.68 2.33 0.01
C THR A 94 -16.38 3.66 0.20
N VAL A 95 -17.63 3.74 -0.25
CA VAL A 95 -18.52 4.88 -0.01
C VAL A 95 -19.83 4.33 0.57
N PRO A 96 -20.43 4.98 1.58
CA PRO A 96 -21.76 4.63 2.07
C PRO A 96 -22.83 4.66 0.97
N ALA A 97 -23.95 4.00 1.20
CA ALA A 97 -25.10 4.04 0.29
C ALA A 97 -25.52 5.50 -0.02
N ALA A 98 -25.92 5.73 -1.28
CA ALA A 98 -26.38 7.02 -1.78
C ALA A 98 -27.76 7.39 -1.18
N THR A 99 -27.75 7.86 0.06
CA THR A 99 -28.92 8.47 0.70
C THR A 99 -28.94 9.98 0.43
N PRO A 100 -30.11 10.65 0.45
CA PRO A 100 -30.16 12.10 0.29
C PRO A 100 -29.25 12.86 1.26
N ALA A 101 -29.11 12.35 2.50
CA ALA A 101 -28.22 12.90 3.51
C ALA A 101 -26.73 12.79 3.12
N ASN A 102 -26.30 11.63 2.60
CA ASN A 102 -24.91 11.41 2.18
C ASN A 102 -24.55 12.19 0.91
N ILE A 103 -25.51 12.40 0.01
CA ILE A 103 -25.33 13.22 -1.19
C ILE A 103 -25.19 14.70 -0.79
N ALA A 104 -26.07 15.20 0.08
CA ALA A 104 -25.99 16.57 0.61
C ALA A 104 -24.72 16.83 1.42
N ALA A 105 -24.21 15.82 2.13
CA ALA A 105 -22.96 15.88 2.88
C ALA A 105 -21.70 15.73 2.01
N GLY A 106 -21.84 15.48 0.70
CA GLY A 106 -20.69 15.35 -0.22
C GLY A 106 -19.78 14.18 0.14
N VAL A 107 -20.33 13.07 0.63
CA VAL A 107 -19.53 11.92 1.10
C VAL A 107 -18.79 11.31 -0.08
N VAL A 108 -17.46 11.33 0.00
CA VAL A 108 -16.55 10.73 -0.98
C VAL A 108 -15.71 9.62 -0.33
N GLY A 109 -15.21 8.72 -1.17
CA GLY A 109 -14.26 7.69 -0.76
C GLY A 109 -12.92 8.30 -0.31
N GLN A 110 -12.21 7.59 0.56
CA GLN A 110 -10.89 8.00 1.00
C GLN A 110 -9.90 8.11 -0.17
N LEU A 111 -8.97 9.08 -0.09
CA LEU A 111 -7.86 9.19 -1.03
C LEU A 111 -6.89 8.01 -0.86
N VAL A 112 -6.58 7.35 -1.97
CA VAL A 112 -5.61 6.25 -2.03
C VAL A 112 -4.38 6.72 -2.80
N PRO A 113 -3.15 6.39 -2.36
CA PRO A 113 -1.94 6.77 -3.07
C PRO A 113 -1.97 6.31 -4.53
N SER A 114 -1.72 7.24 -5.45
CA SER A 114 -1.67 6.96 -6.88
C SER A 114 -0.33 6.38 -7.32
N VAL A 115 0.77 6.62 -6.61
CA VAL A 115 2.09 6.04 -6.92
C VAL A 115 2.83 5.81 -5.61
N ILE A 116 3.51 4.67 -5.47
CA ILE A 116 4.37 4.38 -4.33
C ILE A 116 5.78 4.08 -4.85
N TRP A 117 6.77 4.77 -4.30
CA TRP A 117 8.17 4.55 -4.61
C TRP A 117 8.79 3.74 -3.47
N ARG A 118 9.54 2.70 -3.80
CA ARG A 118 10.28 1.92 -2.82
C ARG A 118 11.75 1.91 -3.15
N LEU A 119 12.58 2.18 -2.15
CA LEU A 119 14.02 2.04 -2.21
C LEU A 119 14.46 1.25 -0.97
N GLN A 120 15.25 0.20 -1.20
CA GLN A 120 15.87 -0.59 -0.15
C GLN A 120 17.35 -0.72 -0.43
N ILE A 121 18.16 -0.54 0.60
CA ILE A 121 19.61 -0.68 0.53
C ILE A 121 20.02 -1.68 1.61
N GLY A 122 20.72 -2.73 1.21
CA GLY A 122 21.21 -3.78 2.09
C GLY A 122 22.72 -3.97 1.96
N TYR A 123 23.35 -4.45 3.03
CA TYR A 123 24.77 -4.78 3.06
C TYR A 123 24.98 -6.16 3.68
N ASP A 124 25.74 -7.02 3.01
CA ASP A 124 26.11 -8.35 3.50
C ASP A 124 27.42 -8.26 4.31
N PHE A 125 27.35 -8.49 5.62
CA PHE A 125 28.49 -8.42 6.55
C PHE A 125 29.43 -9.61 6.39
#